data_AF-A0A8T3MRJ4-F1
#
_entry.id   AF-A0A8T3MRJ4-F1
#
_cell.length_a   1.000
_cell.length_b   1.000
_cell.length_c   1.000
_cell.angle_alpha   90.00
_cell.angle_beta   90.00
_cell.angle_gamma   90.00
#
_symmetry.space_group_name_H-M   'P 1'
#
loop_
_entity.id
_entity.type
_entity.pdbx_description
1 polymer ?
#
loop_
_entity_poly.entity_id
_entity_poly.type
_entity_poly.pdbx_seq_one_letter_code
_entity_poly.pdbx_strand_id
1 'polypeptide(L)'
;MGEDDTGQPPVDDAARQRIRVAASKFLMDAVPRLELARVLPVPGHQSPWLDYAAIWNVLGHEVGTELVAVLKDELPHRFGRPSMMPRAEDYPTALLRAVVAMATVAYARPVGYGPDVQPFVDELVEQVQAPDQTVRCIRLLTHLDVSAIAGSSIHGVRLEPVRGLMETLSRELKEAASEVDRTHVPLGSREPRTLAVAELTGPTDTWILAMDARPALDHVVSVLRLATGATIAQSVEVFGLTSVVHATGPMAAAVDPETDSHWRRVGVLRRLTSTGSSASST
;
A
#
# COMPACT_ATOMS: atom_id res chain seq x y z
N MET A 1 -25.41 -26.26 -4.71
CA MET A 1 -25.61 -26.07 -6.17
C MET A 1 -26.82 -25.19 -6.33
N GLY A 2 -26.54 -23.91 -6.56
CA GLY A 2 -27.47 -22.82 -6.83
C GLY A 2 -26.57 -21.66 -7.18
N GLU A 3 -26.65 -21.22 -8.43
CA GLU A 3 -25.69 -20.37 -9.13
C GLU A 3 -25.58 -18.99 -8.49
N ASP A 4 -24.42 -18.66 -7.92
CA ASP A 4 -23.95 -17.27 -7.85
C ASP A 4 -23.11 -17.03 -9.11
N ASP A 5 -23.82 -16.86 -10.22
CA ASP A 5 -23.29 -16.21 -11.41
C ASP A 5 -23.15 -14.71 -11.08
N THR A 6 -22.02 -14.33 -10.47
CA THR A 6 -21.65 -12.92 -10.24
C THR A 6 -21.03 -12.29 -11.49
N GLY A 7 -21.33 -12.82 -12.68
CA GLY A 7 -21.02 -12.23 -13.97
C GLY A 7 -21.81 -10.95 -14.22
N GLN A 8 -21.58 -9.92 -13.40
CA GLN A 8 -22.13 -8.60 -13.63
C GLN A 8 -21.45 -7.95 -14.83
N PRO A 9 -22.23 -7.29 -15.72
CA PRO A 9 -21.67 -6.69 -16.90
C PRO A 9 -20.65 -5.62 -16.50
N PRO A 10 -19.49 -5.55 -17.17
CA PRO A 10 -18.53 -4.50 -16.95
C PRO A 10 -19.19 -3.14 -17.15
N VAL A 11 -18.80 -2.17 -16.33
CA VAL A 11 -19.21 -0.78 -16.48
C VAL A 11 -18.95 -0.34 -17.91
N ASP A 12 -19.98 0.16 -18.58
CA ASP A 12 -19.87 0.55 -19.99
C ASP A 12 -18.91 1.74 -20.19
N ASP A 13 -18.46 1.93 -21.42
CA ASP A 13 -17.52 3.01 -21.75
C ASP A 13 -18.09 4.41 -21.47
N ALA A 14 -19.42 4.55 -21.49
CA ALA A 14 -20.08 5.81 -21.21
C ALA A 14 -19.99 6.17 -19.71
N ALA A 15 -20.20 5.20 -18.82
CA ALA A 15 -20.05 5.33 -17.38
C ALA A 15 -18.58 5.58 -16.99
N ARG A 16 -17.64 4.84 -17.61
CA ARG A 16 -16.19 5.13 -17.51
C ARG A 16 -15.89 6.59 -17.85
N GLN A 17 -16.43 7.08 -18.96
CA GLN A 17 -16.22 8.45 -19.39
C GLN A 17 -16.83 9.48 -18.42
N ARG A 18 -18.02 9.22 -17.86
CA ARG A 18 -18.64 10.11 -16.86
C ARG A 18 -17.80 10.20 -15.59
N ILE A 19 -17.28 9.08 -15.09
CA ILE A 19 -16.36 9.06 -13.94
C ILE A 19 -15.09 9.86 -14.25
N ARG A 20 -14.46 9.66 -15.41
CA ARG A 20 -13.26 10.42 -15.83
C ARG A 20 -13.50 11.92 -15.86
N VAL A 21 -14.63 12.35 -16.42
CA VAL A 21 -15.00 13.77 -16.51
C VAL A 21 -15.19 14.36 -15.11
N ALA A 22 -15.91 13.68 -14.23
CA ALA A 22 -16.12 14.13 -12.86
C ALA A 22 -14.81 14.20 -12.05
N ALA A 23 -13.94 13.20 -12.21
CA ALA A 23 -12.63 13.15 -11.57
C ALA A 23 -11.71 14.29 -12.03
N SER A 24 -11.65 14.53 -13.35
CA SER A 24 -10.87 15.62 -13.94
C SER A 24 -11.38 16.99 -13.48
N LYS A 25 -12.71 17.18 -13.47
CA LYS A 25 -13.33 18.43 -13.00
C LYS A 25 -12.99 18.68 -11.53
N PHE A 26 -13.14 17.67 -10.68
CA PHE A 26 -12.76 17.76 -9.27
C PHE A 26 -11.30 18.20 -9.09
N LEU A 27 -10.36 17.61 -9.84
CA LEU A 27 -8.94 17.98 -9.75
C LEU A 27 -8.67 19.41 -10.22
N MET A 28 -9.30 19.84 -11.32
CA MET A 28 -9.19 21.22 -11.82
C MET A 28 -9.66 22.26 -10.80
N ASP A 29 -10.68 21.93 -10.00
CA ASP A 29 -11.21 22.81 -8.97
C ASP A 29 -10.42 22.73 -7.65
N ALA A 30 -9.99 21.54 -7.24
CA ALA A 30 -9.38 21.29 -5.94
C ALA A 30 -7.91 21.76 -5.85
N VAL A 31 -7.10 21.48 -6.88
CA VAL A 31 -5.65 21.80 -6.86
C VAL A 31 -5.40 23.31 -6.66
N PRO A 32 -6.05 24.23 -7.40
CA PRO A 32 -5.86 25.67 -7.19
C PRO A 32 -6.26 26.15 -5.79
N ARG A 33 -7.29 25.54 -5.18
CA ARG A 33 -7.73 25.86 -3.82
C ARG A 33 -6.68 25.48 -2.77
N LEU A 34 -6.09 24.29 -2.89
CA LEU A 34 -4.99 23.87 -2.00
C LEU A 34 -3.76 24.76 -2.15
N GLU A 35 -3.45 25.16 -3.38
CA GLU A 35 -2.34 26.07 -3.64
C GLU A 35 -2.58 27.45 -3.01
N LEU A 36 -3.76 28.03 -3.21
CA LEU A 36 -4.14 29.32 -2.62
C LEU A 36 -4.08 29.28 -1.08
N ALA A 37 -4.48 28.15 -0.49
CA ALA A 37 -4.41 27.92 0.94
C ALA A 37 -2.99 27.64 1.47
N ARG A 38 -1.99 27.50 0.58
CA ARG A 38 -0.59 27.22 0.90
C ARG A 38 -0.39 25.96 1.75
N VAL A 39 -1.17 24.92 1.46
CA VAL A 39 -1.09 23.63 2.17
C VAL A 39 -0.33 22.55 1.40
N LEU A 40 0.18 22.86 0.20
CA LEU A 40 0.94 21.91 -0.60
C LEU A 40 2.30 21.58 0.06
N PRO A 41 2.73 20.31 0.04
CA PRO A 41 3.96 19.90 0.66
C PRO A 41 5.18 20.48 -0.05
N VAL A 42 6.24 20.77 0.72
CA VAL A 42 7.51 21.28 0.19
C VAL A 42 8.41 20.13 -0.26
N PRO A 43 8.80 20.06 -1.56
CA PRO A 43 9.68 19.02 -2.07
C PRO A 43 10.98 18.88 -1.26
N GLY A 44 11.36 17.64 -0.95
CA GLY A 44 12.58 17.29 -0.21
C GLY A 44 12.58 17.63 1.28
N HIS A 45 11.56 18.32 1.79
CA HIS A 45 11.47 18.73 3.21
C HIS A 45 10.31 18.06 3.94
N GLN A 46 9.21 17.78 3.24
CA GLN A 46 8.01 17.18 3.79
C GLN A 46 7.67 15.89 3.06
N SER A 47 6.83 15.05 3.68
CA SER A 47 6.22 13.92 2.99
C SER A 47 5.49 14.43 1.74
N PRO A 48 5.66 13.79 0.57
CA PRO A 48 4.99 14.23 -0.66
C PRO A 48 3.47 14.01 -0.59
N TRP A 49 3.01 13.21 0.36
CA TRP A 49 1.62 12.85 0.51
C TRP A 49 0.91 13.83 1.43
N LEU A 50 -0.08 14.52 0.86
CA LEU A 50 -0.84 15.52 1.59
C LEU A 50 -1.67 14.86 2.69
N ASP A 51 -1.70 15.47 3.88
CA ASP A 51 -2.47 14.97 5.01
C ASP A 51 -3.98 15.12 4.76
N TYR A 52 -4.76 14.10 5.15
CA TYR A 52 -6.22 14.11 5.00
C TYR A 52 -6.85 15.31 5.72
N ALA A 53 -6.35 15.67 6.91
CA ALA A 53 -6.85 16.81 7.65
C ALA A 53 -6.55 18.14 6.93
N ALA A 54 -5.40 18.25 6.25
CA ALA A 54 -5.07 19.44 5.47
C ALA A 54 -6.03 19.62 4.29
N ILE A 55 -6.39 18.53 3.62
CA ILE A 55 -7.39 18.53 2.53
C ILE A 55 -8.75 18.95 3.07
N TRP A 56 -9.18 18.31 4.16
CA TRP A 56 -10.46 18.59 4.80
C TRP A 56 -10.59 20.05 5.25
N ASN A 57 -9.54 20.63 5.81
CA ASN A 57 -9.55 22.01 6.28
C ASN A 57 -9.72 23.04 5.16
N VAL A 58 -9.37 22.70 3.90
CA VAL A 58 -9.47 23.61 2.75
C VAL A 58 -10.73 23.37 1.92
N LEU A 59 -11.08 22.10 1.72
CA LEU A 59 -12.17 21.69 0.83
C LEU A 59 -13.48 21.41 1.60
N GLY A 60 -13.39 21.07 2.89
CA GLY A 60 -14.54 20.85 3.77
C GLY A 60 -15.42 19.67 3.37
N HIS A 61 -16.70 19.76 3.71
CA HIS A 61 -17.70 18.74 3.37
C HIS A 61 -17.99 18.61 1.86
N GLU A 62 -17.50 19.56 1.04
CA GLU A 62 -17.71 19.57 -0.42
C GLU A 62 -16.66 18.75 -1.19
N VAL A 63 -15.73 18.07 -0.50
CA VAL A 63 -14.67 17.28 -1.14
C VAL A 63 -15.25 16.29 -2.14
N GLY A 64 -15.08 16.61 -3.42
CA GLY A 64 -15.47 15.76 -4.54
C GLY A 64 -16.94 15.40 -4.61
N THR A 65 -17.86 16.22 -4.08
CA THR A 65 -19.31 15.88 -4.02
C THR A 65 -19.87 15.40 -5.36
N GLU A 66 -19.52 16.06 -6.47
CA GLU A 66 -19.94 15.65 -7.82
C GLU A 66 -19.33 14.29 -8.23
N LEU A 67 -18.04 14.08 -7.96
CA LEU A 67 -17.40 12.79 -8.21
C LEU A 67 -18.03 11.69 -7.37
N VAL A 68 -18.30 11.94 -6.09
CA VAL A 68 -18.97 10.99 -5.19
C VAL A 68 -20.37 10.62 -5.70
N ALA A 69 -21.14 11.61 -6.16
CA ALA A 69 -22.46 11.36 -6.74
C ALA A 69 -22.37 10.47 -7.99
N VAL A 70 -21.47 10.81 -8.92
CA VAL A 70 -21.24 10.01 -10.14
C VAL A 70 -20.79 8.59 -9.78
N LEU A 71 -19.88 8.41 -8.82
CA LEU A 71 -19.46 7.08 -8.38
C LEU A 71 -20.66 6.27 -7.85
N LYS A 72 -21.52 6.86 -7.02
CA LYS A 72 -22.69 6.18 -6.46
C LYS A 72 -23.73 5.82 -7.53
N ASP A 73 -23.94 6.70 -8.50
CA ASP A 73 -24.92 6.52 -9.58
C ASP A 73 -24.45 5.45 -10.58
N GLU A 74 -23.16 5.46 -10.96
CA GLU A 74 -22.59 4.51 -11.93
C GLU A 74 -22.25 3.15 -11.32
N LEU A 75 -21.93 3.11 -10.03
CA LEU A 75 -21.51 1.90 -9.30
C LEU A 75 -22.37 1.66 -8.05
N PRO A 76 -23.71 1.57 -8.16
CA PRO A 76 -24.60 1.43 -7.01
C PRO A 76 -24.42 0.10 -6.29
N HIS A 77 -23.98 -0.95 -7.01
CA HIS A 77 -23.68 -2.25 -6.40
C HIS A 77 -22.49 -2.16 -5.43
N ARG A 78 -21.52 -1.28 -5.71
CA ARG A 78 -20.33 -1.07 -4.89
C ARG A 78 -20.57 -0.06 -3.77
N PHE A 79 -21.23 1.05 -4.07
CA PHE A 79 -21.35 2.19 -3.14
C PHE A 79 -22.74 2.42 -2.56
N GLY A 80 -23.74 1.63 -2.98
CA GLY A 80 -25.12 1.74 -2.49
C GLY A 80 -25.38 1.09 -1.14
N ARG A 81 -24.39 0.38 -0.55
CA ARG A 81 -24.52 -0.28 0.76
C ARG A 81 -23.69 0.44 1.82
N PRO A 82 -24.27 0.82 2.98
CA PRO A 82 -23.57 1.62 4.01
C PRO A 82 -22.31 0.99 4.63
N SER A 83 -22.11 -0.33 4.47
CA SER A 83 -21.05 -1.08 5.14
C SER A 83 -19.91 -1.54 4.22
N MET A 84 -19.90 -1.18 2.94
CA MET A 84 -18.81 -1.60 2.04
C MET A 84 -17.70 -0.55 2.04
N MET A 85 -16.53 -0.99 2.50
CA MET A 85 -15.28 -0.25 2.37
C MET A 85 -14.53 -0.77 1.14
N PRO A 86 -13.85 0.10 0.40
CA PRO A 86 -13.76 1.55 0.58
C PRO A 86 -15.05 2.28 0.16
N ARG A 87 -15.30 3.45 0.75
CA ARG A 87 -16.49 4.26 0.43
C ARG A 87 -16.20 5.17 -0.76
N ALA A 88 -17.26 5.61 -1.46
CA ALA A 88 -17.14 6.54 -2.57
C ALA A 88 -16.45 7.86 -2.15
N GLU A 89 -16.71 8.31 -0.92
CA GLU A 89 -16.18 9.52 -0.30
C GLU A 89 -14.66 9.51 -0.11
N ASP A 90 -14.03 8.34 -0.11
CA ASP A 90 -12.60 8.21 0.14
C ASP A 90 -11.77 8.49 -1.14
N TYR A 91 -12.37 8.29 -2.32
CA TYR A 91 -11.68 8.38 -3.62
C TYR A 91 -11.29 9.79 -4.09
N PRO A 92 -12.08 10.87 -3.90
CA PRO A 92 -11.65 12.21 -4.28
C PRO A 92 -10.36 12.61 -3.56
N THR A 93 -10.29 12.34 -2.25
CA THR A 93 -9.07 12.60 -1.47
C THR A 93 -7.91 11.73 -1.94
N ALA A 94 -8.12 10.44 -2.20
CA ALA A 94 -7.09 9.55 -2.74
C ALA A 94 -6.50 10.06 -4.06
N LEU A 95 -7.37 10.46 -5.00
CA LEU A 95 -6.96 11.00 -6.30
C LEU A 95 -6.14 12.27 -6.15
N LEU A 96 -6.60 13.20 -5.30
CA LEU A 96 -5.91 14.47 -5.06
C LEU A 96 -4.52 14.25 -4.43
N ARG A 97 -4.43 13.32 -3.47
CA ARG A 97 -3.16 12.96 -2.81
C ARG A 97 -2.16 12.38 -3.81
N ALA A 98 -2.60 11.48 -4.70
CA ALA A 98 -1.75 10.90 -5.74
C ALA A 98 -1.17 11.98 -6.69
N VAL A 99 -2.02 12.89 -7.17
CA VAL A 99 -1.60 13.99 -8.07
C VAL A 99 -0.62 14.94 -7.39
N VAL A 100 -0.89 15.33 -6.15
CA VAL A 100 0.01 16.20 -5.37
C VAL A 100 1.33 15.50 -5.07
N ALA A 101 1.30 14.23 -4.69
CA ALA A 101 2.50 13.45 -4.38
C ALA A 101 3.41 13.29 -5.59
N MET A 102 2.84 12.98 -6.76
CA MET A 102 3.59 12.89 -8.01
C MET A 102 4.30 14.21 -8.34
N ALA A 103 3.57 15.33 -8.32
CA ALA A 103 4.15 16.65 -8.60
C ALA A 103 5.25 17.00 -7.60
N THR A 104 5.05 16.68 -6.31
CA THR A 104 6.02 16.97 -5.25
C THR A 104 7.31 16.16 -5.43
N VAL A 105 7.20 14.87 -5.77
CA VAL A 105 8.36 14.01 -6.07
C VAL A 105 9.09 14.48 -7.33
N ALA A 106 8.36 14.97 -8.32
CA ALA A 106 8.91 15.51 -9.56
C ALA A 106 9.49 16.94 -9.41
N TYR A 107 9.46 17.53 -8.21
CA TYR A 107 9.82 18.94 -7.98
C TYR A 107 9.06 19.91 -8.89
N ALA A 108 7.81 19.59 -9.20
CA ALA A 108 6.92 20.33 -10.07
C ALA A 108 5.75 20.94 -9.30
N ARG A 109 5.10 21.97 -9.89
CA ARG A 109 3.85 22.51 -9.37
C ARG A 109 2.70 21.55 -9.72
N PRO A 110 1.84 21.15 -8.78
CA PRO A 110 0.71 20.29 -9.10
C PRO A 110 -0.27 21.03 -10.01
N VAL A 111 -0.81 20.30 -10.99
CA VAL A 111 -1.85 20.75 -11.91
C VAL A 111 -3.02 19.78 -11.86
N GLY A 112 -4.24 20.28 -11.98
CA GLY A 112 -5.45 19.45 -11.97
C GLY A 112 -5.81 18.82 -13.32
N TYR A 113 -5.00 19.04 -14.36
CA TYR A 113 -5.25 18.59 -15.73
C TYR A 113 -3.93 18.33 -16.46
N GLY A 114 -4.02 17.63 -17.60
CA GLY A 114 -2.88 17.34 -18.47
C GLY A 114 -2.48 15.87 -18.52
N PRO A 115 -1.50 15.51 -19.36
CA PRO A 115 -1.11 14.12 -19.60
C PRO A 115 -0.56 13.42 -18.36
N ASP A 116 0.09 14.14 -17.44
CA ASP A 116 0.66 13.56 -16.22
C ASP A 116 -0.40 13.23 -15.16
N VAL A 117 -1.61 13.77 -15.30
CA VAL A 117 -2.73 13.55 -14.38
C VAL A 117 -3.60 12.37 -14.83
N GLN A 118 -3.72 12.15 -16.14
CA GLN A 118 -4.59 11.12 -16.71
C GLN A 118 -4.32 9.71 -16.17
N PRO A 119 -3.07 9.26 -15.96
CA PRO A 119 -2.80 7.95 -15.38
C PRO A 119 -3.47 7.73 -14.02
N PHE A 120 -3.57 8.76 -13.17
CA PHE A 120 -4.25 8.65 -11.87
C PHE A 120 -5.77 8.65 -12.00
N VAL A 121 -6.31 9.37 -12.98
CA VAL A 121 -7.74 9.32 -13.30
C VAL A 121 -8.12 7.95 -13.85
N ASP A 122 -7.30 7.37 -14.72
CA ASP A 122 -7.50 6.03 -15.24
C ASP A 122 -7.34 4.97 -14.14
N GLU A 123 -6.32 5.08 -13.30
CA GLU A 123 -6.15 4.19 -12.14
C GLU A 123 -7.34 4.27 -11.18
N LEU A 124 -7.88 5.46 -10.93
CA LEU A 124 -9.13 5.61 -10.16
C LEU A 124 -10.26 4.80 -10.79
N VAL A 125 -10.48 4.94 -12.11
CA VAL A 125 -11.54 4.24 -12.85
C VAL A 125 -11.37 2.74 -12.77
N GLU A 126 -10.14 2.24 -12.92
CA GLU A 126 -9.81 0.82 -12.77
C GLU A 126 -10.11 0.34 -11.34
N GLN A 127 -9.66 1.08 -10.32
CA GLN A 127 -9.84 0.72 -8.91
C GLN A 127 -11.31 0.68 -8.49
N VAL A 128 -12.13 1.65 -8.89
CA VAL A 128 -13.56 1.67 -8.53
C VAL A 128 -14.37 0.60 -9.26
N GLN A 129 -13.82 0.01 -10.33
CA GLN A 129 -14.45 -1.07 -11.08
C GLN A 129 -13.94 -2.46 -10.70
N ALA A 130 -12.73 -2.55 -10.14
CA ALA A 130 -12.15 -3.83 -9.72
C ALA A 130 -13.02 -4.46 -8.62
N PRO A 131 -13.57 -5.67 -8.81
CA PRO A 131 -14.38 -6.33 -7.79
C PRO A 131 -13.58 -6.66 -6.53
N ASP A 132 -12.28 -6.90 -6.71
CA ASP A 132 -11.35 -7.23 -5.66
C ASP A 132 -10.37 -6.08 -5.41
N GLN A 133 -9.86 -6.04 -4.17
CA GLN A 133 -8.76 -5.19 -3.77
C GLN A 133 -7.52 -6.03 -3.49
N THR A 134 -6.36 -5.52 -3.89
CA THR A 134 -5.08 -6.13 -3.55
C THR A 134 -4.41 -5.38 -2.42
N VAL A 135 -4.32 -6.04 -1.27
CA VAL A 135 -3.66 -5.55 -0.06
C VAL A 135 -2.30 -6.21 0.07
N ARG A 136 -1.29 -5.40 0.35
CA ARG A 136 0.05 -5.87 0.68
C ARG A 136 0.29 -5.66 2.17
N CYS A 137 0.79 -6.69 2.84
CA CYS A 137 1.18 -6.67 4.24
C CYS A 137 2.68 -6.91 4.32
N ILE A 138 3.38 -5.97 4.96
CA ILE A 138 4.82 -5.93 5.08
C ILE A 138 5.19 -6.03 6.55
N ARG A 139 6.08 -6.95 6.90
CA ARG A 139 6.76 -6.95 8.21
C ARG A 139 8.24 -6.64 8.07
N LEU A 140 8.68 -5.69 8.88
CA LEU A 140 10.09 -5.30 8.99
C LEU A 140 10.81 -6.19 10.00
N LEU A 141 11.66 -7.07 9.48
CA LEU A 141 12.41 -8.05 10.26
C LEU A 141 13.84 -7.58 10.52
N THR A 142 14.24 -7.68 11.78
CA THR A 142 15.61 -7.42 12.23
C THR A 142 16.32 -8.75 12.53
N HIS A 143 17.65 -8.73 12.63
CA HIS A 143 18.45 -9.91 12.96
C HIS A 143 18.36 -11.08 11.96
N LEU A 144 17.96 -10.79 10.72
CA LEU A 144 17.91 -11.74 9.63
C LEU A 144 18.48 -11.10 8.36
N ASP A 145 19.42 -11.79 7.72
CA ASP A 145 19.91 -11.43 6.38
C ASP A 145 19.44 -12.45 5.34
N VAL A 146 18.63 -11.97 4.40
CA VAL A 146 18.07 -12.74 3.28
C VAL A 146 18.76 -12.45 1.95
N SER A 147 19.86 -11.70 1.92
CA SER A 147 20.47 -11.20 0.67
C SER A 147 20.75 -12.31 -0.35
N ALA A 148 21.15 -13.51 0.09
CA ALA A 148 21.42 -14.64 -0.80
C ALA A 148 20.16 -15.34 -1.35
N ILE A 149 18.98 -15.02 -0.82
CA ILE A 149 17.69 -15.60 -1.19
C ILE A 149 16.65 -14.51 -1.52
N ALA A 150 17.10 -13.30 -1.88
CA ALA A 150 16.22 -12.21 -2.27
C ALA A 150 15.20 -12.65 -3.34
N GLY A 151 13.95 -12.22 -3.20
CA GLY A 151 12.82 -12.60 -4.05
C GLY A 151 12.29 -14.01 -3.85
N SER A 152 12.86 -14.81 -2.93
CA SER A 152 12.29 -16.12 -2.59
C SER A 152 10.98 -15.98 -1.82
N SER A 153 10.11 -16.99 -1.92
CA SER A 153 8.85 -17.07 -1.20
C SER A 153 8.81 -18.31 -0.32
N ILE A 154 8.29 -18.16 0.90
CA ILE A 154 7.98 -19.24 1.84
C ILE A 154 6.49 -19.10 2.18
N HIS A 155 5.69 -20.13 1.96
CA HIS A 155 4.24 -20.09 2.25
C HIS A 155 3.51 -18.83 1.71
N GLY A 156 3.87 -18.38 0.50
CA GLY A 156 3.26 -17.20 -0.12
C GLY A 156 3.81 -15.84 0.38
N VAL A 157 4.76 -15.84 1.31
CA VAL A 157 5.43 -14.63 1.81
C VAL A 157 6.77 -14.47 1.11
N ARG A 158 6.92 -13.36 0.37
CA ARG A 158 8.17 -12.98 -0.29
C ARG A 158 9.13 -12.35 0.71
N LEU A 159 10.42 -12.70 0.59
CA LEU A 159 11.50 -12.14 1.41
C LEU A 159 12.41 -11.26 0.56
N GLU A 160 12.63 -10.03 1.03
CA GLU A 160 13.53 -9.07 0.36
C GLU A 160 14.53 -8.45 1.33
N PRO A 161 15.77 -8.20 0.88
CA PRO A 161 16.70 -7.40 1.66
C PRO A 161 16.27 -5.93 1.68
N VAL A 162 16.43 -5.27 2.83
CA VAL A 162 16.26 -3.82 2.94
C VAL A 162 17.52 -3.14 2.39
N ARG A 163 17.39 -2.40 1.28
CA ARG A 163 18.44 -1.54 0.72
C ARG A 163 17.98 -0.10 0.81
N GLY A 164 18.15 0.48 2.01
CA GLY A 164 17.53 1.75 2.40
C GLY A 164 16.06 1.56 2.76
N LEU A 165 15.69 1.82 4.02
CA LEU A 165 14.37 1.49 4.55
C LEU A 165 13.25 2.24 3.82
N MET A 166 13.36 3.57 3.73
CA MET A 166 12.33 4.44 3.16
C MET A 166 12.10 4.17 1.67
N GLU A 167 13.18 3.99 0.91
CA GLU A 167 13.11 3.66 -0.52
C GLU A 167 12.48 2.30 -0.74
N THR A 168 12.87 1.30 0.07
CA THR A 168 12.34 -0.06 -0.07
C THR A 168 10.85 -0.12 0.29
N LEU A 169 10.42 0.53 1.38
CA LEU A 169 9.01 0.64 1.72
C LEU A 169 8.20 1.37 0.64
N SER A 170 8.71 2.49 0.11
CA SER A 170 8.00 3.30 -0.90
C SER A 170 7.88 2.61 -2.27
N ARG A 171 8.73 1.60 -2.54
CA ARG A 171 8.58 0.69 -3.68
C ARG A 171 7.46 -0.31 -3.47
N GLU A 172 7.32 -0.83 -2.26
CA GLU A 172 6.34 -1.86 -1.92
C GLU A 172 4.94 -1.28 -1.71
N LEU A 173 4.84 -0.16 -1.00
CA LEU A 173 3.58 0.52 -0.74
C LEU A 173 3.83 2.03 -0.79
N LYS A 174 3.02 2.72 -1.60
CA LYS A 174 2.98 4.18 -1.59
C LYS A 174 2.57 4.66 -0.19
N GLU A 175 3.06 5.81 0.25
CA GLU A 175 2.88 6.35 1.62
C GLU A 175 3.51 5.56 2.78
N ALA A 176 3.83 4.27 2.62
CA ALA A 176 4.24 3.41 3.73
C ALA A 176 5.45 3.93 4.50
N ALA A 177 6.42 4.51 3.81
CA ALA A 177 7.59 5.10 4.45
C ALA A 177 7.22 6.26 5.40
N SER A 178 6.30 7.13 4.98
CA SER A 178 5.80 8.24 5.80
C SER A 178 5.03 7.73 7.03
N GLU A 179 4.27 6.65 6.86
CA GLU A 179 3.51 6.05 7.96
C GLU A 179 4.42 5.33 8.97
N VAL A 180 5.46 4.62 8.51
CA VAL A 180 6.45 4.02 9.41
C VAL A 180 7.17 5.09 10.23
N ASP A 181 7.55 6.21 9.62
CA ASP A 181 8.19 7.32 10.34
C ASP A 181 7.30 7.88 11.47
N ARG A 182 5.98 7.98 11.21
CA ARG A 182 4.97 8.41 12.19
C ARG A 182 4.79 7.45 13.38
N THR A 183 5.15 6.16 13.24
CA THR A 183 5.04 5.21 14.36
C THR A 183 6.06 5.47 15.47
N HIS A 184 7.11 6.26 15.20
CA HIS A 184 8.20 6.56 16.14
C HIS A 184 8.85 5.33 16.78
N VAL A 185 8.78 4.16 16.14
CA VAL A 185 9.38 2.93 16.68
C VAL A 185 10.90 3.08 16.68
N PRO A 186 11.57 3.00 17.85
CA PRO A 186 13.02 3.05 17.90
C PRO A 186 13.56 1.74 17.35
N LEU A 187 14.05 1.78 16.11
CA LEU A 187 14.68 0.62 15.45
C LEU A 187 16.04 0.23 16.09
N GLY A 188 16.47 0.95 17.15
CA GLY A 188 17.70 0.71 17.89
C GLY A 188 18.95 0.77 17.00
N SER A 189 20.02 0.09 17.40
CA SER A 189 21.29 0.03 16.66
C SER A 189 21.27 -0.88 15.43
N ARG A 190 20.11 -1.42 15.03
CA ARG A 190 20.00 -2.39 13.93
C ARG A 190 18.74 -2.13 13.12
N GLU A 191 18.89 -1.30 12.09
CA GLU A 191 17.89 -1.12 11.05
C GLU A 191 17.38 -2.49 10.53
N PRO A 192 16.09 -2.60 10.19
CA PRO A 192 15.53 -3.77 9.52
C PRO A 192 16.40 -4.15 8.33
N ARG A 193 16.71 -5.45 8.21
CA ARG A 193 17.52 -5.98 7.11
C ARG A 193 16.71 -6.77 6.11
N THR A 194 15.51 -7.17 6.50
CA THR A 194 14.62 -8.00 5.70
C THR A 194 13.20 -7.44 5.74
N LEU A 195 12.54 -7.37 4.59
CA LEU A 195 11.09 -7.31 4.48
C LEU A 195 10.54 -8.72 4.28
N ALA A 196 9.48 -9.05 5.02
CA ALA A 196 8.57 -10.14 4.70
C ALA A 196 7.29 -9.55 4.14
N VAL A 197 6.91 -9.92 2.92
CA VAL A 197 5.81 -9.33 2.17
C VAL A 197 4.79 -10.40 1.82
N ALA A 198 3.57 -10.26 2.33
CA ALA A 198 2.41 -11.04 1.92
C ALA A 198 1.49 -10.17 1.07
N GLU A 199 0.82 -10.77 0.10
CA GLU A 199 -0.13 -10.09 -0.76
C GLU A 199 -1.41 -10.92 -0.87
N LEU A 200 -2.54 -10.30 -0.57
CA LEU A 200 -3.86 -10.92 -0.63
C LEU A 200 -4.76 -10.08 -1.52
N THR A 201 -5.58 -10.77 -2.31
CA THR A 201 -6.58 -10.15 -3.17
C THR A 201 -7.95 -10.73 -2.86
N GLY A 202 -8.95 -9.88 -2.70
CA GLY A 202 -10.33 -10.31 -2.51
C GLY A 202 -11.32 -9.16 -2.43
N PRO A 203 -12.62 -9.46 -2.33
CA PRO A 203 -13.70 -8.46 -2.41
C PRO A 203 -13.97 -7.77 -1.06
N THR A 204 -13.24 -8.17 -0.01
CA THR A 204 -13.47 -7.76 1.37
C THR A 204 -12.69 -6.50 1.72
N ASP A 205 -13.09 -5.85 2.81
CA ASP A 205 -12.42 -4.68 3.36
C ASP A 205 -10.90 -4.88 3.54
N THR A 206 -10.15 -3.79 3.31
CA THR A 206 -8.68 -3.76 3.35
C THR A 206 -8.12 -4.28 4.68
N TRP A 207 -8.78 -3.94 5.80
CA TRP A 207 -8.35 -4.38 7.12
C TRP A 207 -8.57 -5.89 7.31
N ILE A 208 -9.71 -6.42 6.84
CA ILE A 208 -9.96 -7.87 6.89
C ILE A 208 -8.93 -8.64 6.05
N LEU A 209 -8.66 -8.20 4.82
CA LEU A 209 -7.62 -8.81 3.97
C LEU A 209 -6.25 -8.78 4.64
N ALA A 210 -5.91 -7.69 5.33
CA ALA A 210 -4.67 -7.63 6.09
C ALA A 210 -4.62 -8.65 7.25
N MET A 211 -5.76 -8.95 7.87
CA MET A 211 -5.87 -9.96 8.93
C MET A 211 -5.70 -11.37 8.43
N ASP A 212 -6.25 -11.64 7.25
CA ASP A 212 -6.09 -12.94 6.62
C ASP A 212 -4.63 -13.20 6.18
N ALA A 213 -3.83 -12.13 5.99
CA ALA A 213 -2.41 -12.23 5.63
C ALA A 213 -1.49 -12.56 6.82
N ARG A 214 -1.87 -12.15 8.04
CA ARG A 214 -1.02 -12.28 9.25
C ARG A 214 -0.60 -13.72 9.57
N PRO A 215 -1.48 -14.74 9.50
CA PRO A 215 -1.08 -16.12 9.80
C PRO A 215 0.07 -16.62 8.92
N ALA A 216 0.11 -16.24 7.63
CA ALA A 216 1.20 -16.60 6.74
C ALA A 216 2.52 -15.93 7.17
N LEU A 217 2.47 -14.65 7.54
CA LEU A 217 3.62 -13.90 8.05
C LEU A 217 4.15 -14.49 9.37
N ASP A 218 3.27 -14.81 10.31
CA ASP A 218 3.61 -15.45 11.59
C ASP A 218 4.28 -16.81 11.38
N HIS A 219 3.73 -17.60 10.46
CA HIS A 219 4.28 -18.90 10.11
C HIS A 219 5.69 -18.76 9.51
N VAL A 220 5.89 -17.86 8.55
CA VAL A 220 7.21 -17.63 7.95
C VAL A 220 8.23 -17.17 8.99
N VAL A 221 7.89 -16.23 9.87
CA VAL A 221 8.82 -15.82 10.94
C VAL A 221 9.19 -17.00 11.84
N SER A 222 8.24 -17.86 12.17
CA SER A 222 8.49 -19.08 12.96
C SER A 222 9.43 -20.06 12.24
N VAL A 223 9.20 -20.31 10.95
CA VAL A 223 10.08 -21.16 10.11
C VAL A 223 11.49 -20.59 10.04
N LEU A 224 11.62 -19.27 9.84
CA LEU A 224 12.90 -18.59 9.75
C LEU A 224 13.69 -18.67 11.07
N ARG A 225 13.01 -18.52 12.20
CA ARG A 225 13.60 -18.72 13.54
C ARG A 225 14.11 -20.15 13.72
N LEU A 226 13.30 -21.15 13.36
CA LEU A 226 13.68 -22.57 13.45
C LEU A 226 14.85 -22.91 12.54
N ALA A 227 14.85 -22.44 11.28
CA ALA A 227 15.87 -22.76 10.29
C ALA A 227 17.23 -22.11 10.60
N THR A 228 17.23 -20.93 11.23
CA THR A 228 18.46 -20.16 11.47
C THR A 228 18.91 -20.19 12.94
N GLY A 229 18.05 -20.59 13.87
CA GLY A 229 18.25 -20.43 15.30
C GLY A 229 18.35 -18.96 15.75
N ALA A 230 17.90 -18.03 14.91
CA ALA A 230 17.94 -16.59 15.15
C ALA A 230 16.74 -16.11 15.94
N THR A 231 16.91 -14.99 16.65
CA THR A 231 15.85 -14.37 17.46
C THR A 231 14.77 -13.74 16.58
N ILE A 232 15.15 -13.14 15.45
CA ILE A 232 14.29 -12.44 14.47
C ILE A 232 13.19 -11.59 15.15
N ALA A 233 13.46 -10.31 15.36
CA ALA A 233 12.46 -9.40 15.93
C ALA A 233 11.68 -8.67 14.83
N GLN A 234 10.38 -8.51 15.06
CA GLN A 234 9.41 -7.87 14.17
C GLN A 234 9.18 -6.46 14.69
N SER A 235 9.67 -5.46 13.97
CA SER A 235 9.68 -4.08 14.47
C SER A 235 8.38 -3.35 14.16
N VAL A 236 7.95 -3.43 12.91
CA VAL A 236 6.78 -2.73 12.39
C VAL A 236 6.09 -3.62 11.37
N GLU A 237 4.77 -3.58 11.36
CA GLU A 237 3.93 -4.10 10.29
C GLU A 237 3.28 -2.92 9.59
N VAL A 238 3.27 -2.97 8.26
CA VAL A 238 2.60 -2.00 7.41
C VAL A 238 1.67 -2.76 6.50
N PHE A 239 0.43 -2.30 6.36
CA PHE A 239 -0.47 -2.84 5.35
C PHE A 239 -1.19 -1.73 4.61
N GLY A 240 -1.53 -1.97 3.35
CA GLY A 240 -2.23 -0.99 2.53
C GLY A 240 -2.52 -1.52 1.13
N LEU A 241 -3.28 -0.73 0.38
CA LEU A 241 -3.56 -1.00 -1.02
C LEU A 241 -2.31 -0.76 -1.87
N THR A 242 -2.14 -1.57 -2.91
CA THR A 242 -0.99 -1.47 -3.82
C THR A 242 -1.11 -0.34 -4.85
N SER A 243 -2.32 0.21 -5.03
CA SER A 243 -2.58 1.34 -5.92
C SER A 243 -1.95 2.63 -5.42
N VAL A 244 -1.64 3.55 -6.34
CA VAL A 244 -1.26 4.92 -6.01
C VAL A 244 -2.50 5.72 -5.61
N VAL A 245 -3.62 5.50 -6.32
CA VAL A 245 -4.93 6.02 -5.92
C VAL A 245 -5.56 5.03 -4.93
N HIS A 246 -5.15 5.12 -3.68
CA HIS A 246 -5.62 4.24 -2.61
C HIS A 246 -6.67 4.96 -1.73
N ALA A 247 -7.90 4.45 -1.71
CA ALA A 247 -8.99 5.02 -0.93
C ALA A 247 -8.69 5.02 0.58
N THR A 248 -7.92 4.04 1.05
CA THR A 248 -7.37 3.97 2.40
C THR A 248 -5.85 4.06 2.30
N GLY A 249 -5.26 5.04 2.98
CA GLY A 249 -3.80 5.10 3.13
C GLY A 249 -3.26 3.86 3.83
N PRO A 250 -1.99 3.50 3.63
CA PRO A 250 -1.39 2.43 4.40
C PRO A 250 -1.47 2.75 5.89
N MET A 251 -1.50 1.71 6.70
CA MET A 251 -1.44 1.81 8.15
C MET A 251 -0.18 1.10 8.62
N ALA A 252 0.62 1.80 9.42
CA ALA A 252 1.76 1.23 10.10
C ALA A 252 1.46 1.06 11.59
N ALA A 253 1.80 -0.11 12.13
CA ALA A 253 1.67 -0.40 13.54
C ALA A 253 2.98 -1.00 14.07
N ALA A 254 3.36 -0.57 15.27
CA ALA A 254 4.33 -1.32 16.06
C ALA A 254 3.71 -2.68 16.38
N VAL A 255 4.43 -3.76 16.09
CA VAL A 255 3.96 -5.14 16.38
C VAL A 255 4.37 -5.60 17.78
N ASP A 256 5.20 -4.81 18.44
CA ASP A 256 5.91 -5.07 19.70
C ASP A 256 7.18 -5.92 19.51
N PRO A 257 8.32 -5.48 20.08
CA PRO A 257 9.61 -6.07 19.82
C PRO A 257 9.96 -7.06 20.94
N GLU A 258 10.72 -8.10 20.62
CA GLU A 258 11.59 -8.71 21.61
C GLU A 258 12.74 -7.73 21.96
N THR A 259 12.42 -6.54 22.48
CA THR A 259 13.39 -5.47 22.76
C THR A 259 14.23 -5.74 24.00
N ASP A 260 13.79 -6.62 24.91
CA ASP A 260 14.45 -6.80 26.22
C ASP A 260 15.16 -8.15 26.42
N SER A 261 15.35 -8.95 25.36
CA SER A 261 16.18 -10.15 25.46
C SER A 261 17.65 -9.84 25.15
N HIS A 262 18.50 -10.03 26.15
CA HIS A 262 19.94 -9.77 26.17
C HIS A 262 20.78 -10.80 25.37
N TRP A 263 20.13 -11.81 24.79
CA TRP A 263 20.75 -12.81 23.92
C TRP A 263 20.11 -12.76 22.53
N ARG A 264 20.86 -12.24 21.55
CA ARG A 264 20.37 -12.11 20.15
C ARG A 264 21.28 -12.84 19.18
N ARG A 265 20.74 -13.85 18.49
CA ARG A 265 21.42 -14.54 17.38
C ARG A 265 20.95 -13.95 16.06
N VAL A 266 21.90 -13.61 15.19
CA VAL A 266 21.62 -13.13 13.84
C VAL A 266 21.60 -14.33 12.89
N GLY A 267 20.51 -14.47 12.14
CA GLY A 267 20.33 -15.51 11.13
C GLY A 267 20.82 -15.04 9.77
N VAL A 268 21.44 -15.94 9.01
CA VAL A 268 21.78 -15.74 7.61
C VAL A 268 21.24 -16.91 6.82
N LEU A 269 20.45 -16.65 5.78
CA LEU A 269 19.96 -17.68 4.88
C LEU A 269 20.82 -17.74 3.62
N ARG A 270 21.06 -18.96 3.13
CA ARG A 270 21.83 -19.22 1.92
C ARG A 270 21.07 -20.22 1.05
N ARG A 271 21.13 -20.07 -0.27
CA ARG A 271 20.67 -21.14 -1.17
C ARG A 271 21.58 -22.35 -1.01
N LEU A 272 20.99 -23.54 -0.87
CA LEU A 272 21.73 -24.78 -1.03
C LEU A 272 22.10 -24.89 -2.52
N THR A 273 23.37 -24.73 -2.84
CA THR A 273 23.88 -25.16 -4.14
C THR A 273 23.90 -26.67 -4.12
N SER A 274 23.07 -27.32 -4.94
CA SER A 274 23.22 -28.75 -5.20
C SER A 274 24.54 -28.96 -5.93
N THR A 275 25.63 -29.17 -5.19
CA THR A 275 26.81 -29.81 -5.76
C THR A 275 26.37 -31.22 -6.10
N GLY A 276 26.15 -31.46 -7.40
CA GLY A 276 25.80 -32.77 -7.92
C GLY A 276 26.83 -33.79 -7.46
N SER A 277 26.40 -34.69 -6.59
CA SER A 277 27.07 -35.97 -6.42
C SER A 277 26.72 -36.80 -7.65
N SER A 278 27.52 -36.65 -8.71
CA SER A 278 27.63 -37.69 -9.73
C SER A 278 28.34 -38.87 -9.08
N ALA A 279 27.59 -39.70 -8.37
CA ALA A 279 28.03 -41.04 -8.06
C ALA A 279 28.11 -41.81 -9.38
N SER A 280 29.29 -41.78 -10.02
CA SER A 280 29.64 -42.76 -11.03
C SER A 280 29.92 -44.09 -10.31
N SER A 281 28.93 -44.96 -10.24
CA SER A 281 29.15 -46.36 -9.92
C SER A 281 29.27 -47.14 -11.24
N THR A 282 30.51 -47.44 -11.61
CA THR A 282 30.86 -48.66 -12.37
C THR A 282 30.92 -49.83 -11.43
#